data_AF-A0A7J3D2Q8-F1
#
_entry.id   AF-A0A7J3D2Q8-F1
#
_cell.length_a   1.000
_cell.length_b   1.000
_cell.length_c   1.000
_cell.angle_alpha   90.00
_cell.angle_beta   90.00
_cell.angle_gamma   90.00
#
_symmetry.space_group_name_H-M   'P 1'
#
loop_
_entity.id
_entity.type
_entity.pdbx_description
1 polymer ?
#
loop_
_entity_poly.entity_id
_entity_poly.type
_entity_poly.pdbx_seq_one_letter_code
_entity_poly.pdbx_strand_id
1 'polypeptide(L)' 'FAKVAKANKYTIAVSHRSGESVDSHLAHIALGVSAEIMKSGVVGGERIAKLNELIRIDELYGPLKMMEVNW' A
#
# COMPACT_ATOMS: atom_id res chain seq x y z
N PHE A 1 13.25 4.84 -7.22
CA PHE A 1 12.77 6.23 -7.07
C PHE A 1 12.20 6.52 -5.68
N ALA A 2 11.48 5.59 -5.02
CA ALA A 2 10.94 5.78 -3.67
C ALA A 2 11.95 6.36 -2.66
N LYS A 3 13.18 5.81 -2.60
CA LYS A 3 14.25 6.35 -1.76
C LYS A 3 14.60 7.82 -2.05
N VAL A 4 14.65 8.20 -3.33
CA VAL A 4 14.93 9.58 -3.75
C VAL A 4 13.75 10.51 -3.42
N ALA A 5 12.52 10.04 -3.62
CA ALA A 5 11.32 10.78 -3.27
C ALA A 5 11.28 11.08 -1.75
N LYS A 6 11.53 10.06 -0.92
CA LYS A 6 11.65 10.23 0.54
C LYS A 6 12.76 11.20 0.93
N ALA A 7 13.94 11.08 0.32
CA ALA A 7 15.07 11.99 0.60
C ALA A 7 14.73 13.46 0.28
N ASN A 8 13.85 13.70 -0.69
CA ASN A 8 13.35 15.02 -1.05
C ASN A 8 12.01 15.38 -0.37
N LYS A 9 11.59 14.63 0.66
CA LYS A 9 10.38 14.88 1.43
C LYS A 9 9.08 14.89 0.59
N TYR A 10 9.04 14.09 -0.48
CA TYR A 10 7.81 13.84 -1.21
C TYR A 10 7.03 12.69 -0.57
N THR A 11 5.72 12.86 -0.43
CA THR A 11 4.77 11.80 -0.06
C THR A 11 4.70 10.75 -1.15
N ILE A 12 4.79 9.48 -0.78
CA ILE A 12 4.67 8.34 -1.68
C ILE A 12 3.26 7.76 -1.59
N ALA A 13 2.55 7.81 -2.71
CA ALA A 13 1.31 7.10 -2.92
C ALA A 13 1.55 5.89 -3.85
N VAL A 14 1.37 4.68 -3.32
CA VAL A 14 1.35 3.46 -4.12
C VAL A 14 -0.07 3.24 -4.64
N SER A 15 -0.25 2.92 -5.92
CA SER A 15 -1.59 2.87 -6.53
C SER A 15 -1.80 1.68 -7.45
N HIS A 16 -3.04 1.20 -7.49
CA HIS A 16 -3.47 0.17 -8.43
C HIS A 16 -3.53 0.68 -9.87
N ARG A 17 -3.70 -0.23 -10.82
CA ARG A 17 -4.09 0.11 -12.20
C ARG A 17 -5.56 -0.24 -12.45
N SER A 18 -6.15 0.38 -13.48
CA SER A 18 -7.57 0.20 -13.82
C SER A 18 -7.89 -1.27 -14.15
N GLY A 19 -7.03 -1.96 -14.90
CA GLY A 19 -7.11 -3.41 -15.10
C GLY A 19 -6.11 -4.14 -14.21
N GLU A 20 -6.51 -4.50 -13.00
CA GLU A 20 -5.67 -5.22 -12.02
C GLU A 20 -6.15 -6.67 -11.86
N SER A 21 -5.25 -7.57 -11.48
CA SER A 21 -5.58 -8.95 -11.12
C SER A 21 -5.84 -9.10 -9.62
N VAL A 22 -6.21 -10.28 -9.13
CA VAL A 22 -6.38 -10.57 -7.69
C VAL A 22 -5.06 -10.69 -6.91
N ASP A 23 -3.92 -10.50 -7.56
CA ASP A 23 -2.60 -10.54 -6.94
C ASP A 23 -2.43 -9.46 -5.86
N SER A 24 -1.86 -9.77 -4.70
CA SER A 24 -1.76 -8.83 -3.58
C SER A 24 -0.42 -8.08 -3.48
N HIS A 25 0.48 -8.18 -4.47
CA HIS A 25 1.82 -7.58 -4.43
C HIS A 25 1.84 -6.09 -4.13
N LEU A 26 0.80 -5.35 -4.54
CA LEU A 26 0.71 -3.92 -4.27
C LEU A 26 0.75 -3.60 -2.76
N ALA A 27 0.14 -4.44 -1.93
CA ALA A 27 0.16 -4.30 -0.47
C ALA A 27 1.57 -4.47 0.09
N HIS A 28 2.29 -5.49 -0.38
CA HIS A 28 3.69 -5.74 0.01
C HIS A 28 4.63 -4.63 -0.47
N ILE A 29 4.44 -4.12 -1.69
CA ILE A 29 5.23 -3.00 -2.22
C ILE A 29 5.00 -1.75 -1.37
N ALA A 30 3.74 -1.44 -1.02
CA ALA A 30 3.41 -0.29 -0.17
C ALA A 30 4.14 -0.35 1.18
N LEU A 31 4.11 -1.50 1.85
CA LEU A 31 4.80 -1.68 3.12
C LEU A 31 6.33 -1.70 2.96
N GLY A 32 6.85 -2.39 1.94
CA GLY A 32 8.28 -2.53 1.68
C GLY A 32 8.97 -1.21 1.36
N VAL A 33 8.28 -0.28 0.69
CA VAL A 33 8.79 1.08 0.48
C VAL A 33 8.42 2.04 1.60
N SER A 34 7.69 1.57 2.62
CA SER A 34 7.02 2.36 3.67
C SER A 34 6.32 3.59 3.08
N ALA A 35 5.43 3.35 2.13
CA ALA A 35 4.57 4.39 1.57
C ALA A 35 3.65 4.95 2.65
N GLU A 36 3.33 6.23 2.52
CA GLU A 36 2.34 6.93 3.33
C GLU A 36 0.92 6.49 2.96
N ILE A 37 0.67 6.23 1.67
CA ILE A 37 -0.67 5.97 1.15
C ILE A 37 -0.66 4.78 0.18
N MET A 38 -1.65 3.90 0.31
CA MET A 38 -2.00 2.92 -0.72
C MET A 38 -3.40 3.22 -1.28
N LYS A 39 -3.50 3.44 -2.59
CA LYS A 39 -4.75 3.63 -3.32
C LYS A 39 -5.07 2.39 -4.16
N SER A 40 -5.90 1.51 -3.63
CA SER A 40 -6.27 0.26 -4.31
C SER A 40 -7.73 0.14 -4.70
N GLY A 41 -8.59 1.13 -4.43
CA GLY A 41 -10.04 1.01 -4.60
C GLY A 41 -10.67 0.04 -3.58
N VAL A 42 -12.01 -0.07 -3.59
CA VAL A 42 -12.75 -0.89 -2.59
C VAL A 42 -13.74 -1.88 -3.20
N VAL A 43 -14.21 -1.66 -4.43
CA VAL A 43 -15.17 -2.55 -5.12
C VAL A 43 -14.44 -3.39 -6.15
N GLY A 44 -14.63 -4.72 -6.10
CA GLY A 44 -13.99 -5.69 -7.00
C GLY A 44 -13.03 -6.62 -6.27
N GLY A 45 -13.00 -7.90 -6.65
CA GLY A 45 -12.15 -8.92 -6.02
C GLY A 45 -10.66 -8.59 -6.14
N GLU A 46 -10.27 -7.97 -7.25
CA GLU A 46 -8.93 -7.47 -7.50
C GLU A 46 -8.52 -6.35 -6.53
N ARG A 47 -9.47 -5.60 -5.97
CA ARG A 47 -9.21 -4.53 -4.98
C ARG A 47 -9.18 -5.10 -3.57
N ILE A 48 -10.20 -5.90 -3.23
CA ILE A 48 -10.37 -6.53 -1.93
C ILE A 48 -9.15 -7.42 -1.60
N ALA A 49 -8.58 -8.12 -2.57
CA ALA A 49 -7.40 -8.95 -2.34
C ALA A 49 -6.20 -8.19 -1.74
N LYS A 50 -5.98 -6.91 -2.11
CA LYS A 50 -4.90 -6.08 -1.53
C LYS A 50 -5.25 -5.63 -0.11
N LEU A 51 -6.50 -5.27 0.13
CA LEU A 51 -6.96 -4.81 1.44
C LEU A 51 -6.93 -5.96 2.46
N ASN A 52 -7.42 -7.14 2.06
CA ASN A 52 -7.35 -8.35 2.88
C ASN A 52 -5.90 -8.76 3.15
N GLU A 53 -4.99 -8.56 2.19
CA GLU A 53 -3.57 -8.81 2.44
C GLU A 53 -2.99 -7.88 3.49
N LEU A 54 -3.35 -6.59 3.49
CA LEU A 54 -2.92 -5.68 4.57
C LEU A 54 -3.44 -6.17 5.94
N ILE A 55 -4.70 -6.56 6.04
CA ILE A 55 -5.27 -7.13 7.27
C ILE A 55 -4.50 -8.39 7.68
N ARG A 56 -4.23 -9.30 6.74
CA ARG A 56 -3.48 -10.53 7.02
C ARG A 56 -2.07 -10.25 7.54
N ILE A 57 -1.37 -9.26 6.98
CA ILE A 57 -0.03 -8.87 7.44
C ILE A 57 -0.12 -8.25 8.85
N ASP A 58 -1.13 -7.42 9.12
CA ASP A 58 -1.39 -6.84 10.44
C ASP A 58 -1.59 -7.92 11.51
N GLU A 59 -2.42 -8.92 11.21
CA GLU A 59 -2.70 -10.04 12.11
C GLU A 59 -1.46 -10.91 12.39
N LEU A 60 -0.59 -11.09 11.39
CA LEU A 60 0.61 -11.95 11.51
C LEU A 60 1.79 -11.27 12.21
N TYR A 61 1.97 -9.96 12.01
CA TYR A 61 3.18 -9.24 12.45
C TYR A 61 2.88 -8.11 13.44
N GLY A 62 1.62 -7.87 13.77
CA GLY A 62 1.16 -6.77 14.60
C GLY A 62 0.89 -5.49 13.80
N PRO A 63 0.62 -4.37 14.51
CA PRO A 63 0.09 -3.15 13.91
C PRO A 63 0.92 -2.65 12.73
N LEU A 64 0.28 -2.51 11.57
CA LEU A 64 0.90 -1.94 10.38
C LEU A 64 1.36 -0.50 10.68
N LYS A 65 2.65 -0.26 10.50
CA LYS A 65 3.19 1.10 10.48
C LYS A 65 3.10 1.68 9.08
N MET A 66 1.94 2.20 8.73
CA MET A 66 1.84 3.21 7.66
C MET A 66 2.27 4.56 8.24
N MET A 67 2.97 5.38 7.45
CA MET A 67 3.36 6.71 7.90
C MET A 67 2.14 7.62 8.01
N GLU A 68 2.06 8.37 9.10
CA GLU A 68 0.99 9.35 9.32
C GLU A 68 1.11 10.49 8.29
N VAL A 69 0.00 10.82 7.64
CA VAL A 69 -0.03 11.88 6.64
C VAL A 69 -0.61 13.13 7.29
N ASN A 70 0.26 14.11 7.55
CA ASN A 70 -0.16 15.45 7.96
C ASN A 70 -0.56 16.24 6.71
N TRP A 71 -1.86 16.50 6.56
CA TRP A 71 -2.42 17.34 5.51
C TRP A 71 -2.56 18.78 6.00
#